data_AF-A0A959FD26-F1
#
_entry.id   AF-A0A959FD26-F1
#
_cell.length_a   1.000
_cell.length_b   1.000
_cell.length_c   1.000
_cell.angle_alpha   90.00
_cell.angle_beta   90.00
_cell.angle_gamma   90.00
#
_symmetry.space_group_name_H-M   'P 1'
#
loop_
_entity.id
_entity.type
_entity.pdbx_description
1 polymer ?
#
loop_
_entity_poly.entity_id
_entity_poly.type
_entity_poly.pdbx_seq_one_letter_code
_entity_poly.pdbx_strand_id
1 'polypeptide(L)'
;ADESDPSGIKISTPEADSVIILVQGMGDLQSGAVDFIADFPKVILPDESFEFTYKDHFYRLFARGEKEQIGGQWYTTRNYELFLERDQEERITLLSSFPYFDDSEIVLLFIGDIDQDGGIDLIIDNSPKYNSFSPTLYLSGFVEGDVLVKPVGMSHFFGC
;
A
#
# COMPACT_ATOMS: atom_id res chain seq x y z
N ALA A 1 18.26 6.12 37.87
CA ALA A 1 18.53 4.86 37.15
C ALA A 1 18.68 5.24 35.70
N ASP A 2 19.80 4.84 35.11
CA ASP A 2 20.23 5.18 33.76
C ASP A 2 19.50 4.24 32.80
N GLU A 3 18.48 4.73 32.10
CA GLU A 3 17.71 3.97 31.09
C GLU A 3 18.36 4.13 29.71
N SER A 4 19.63 3.72 29.59
CA SER A 4 20.26 3.54 28.28
C SER A 4 20.08 2.08 27.85
N ASP A 5 18.91 1.75 27.31
CA ASP A 5 18.74 0.51 26.55
C ASP A 5 19.47 0.67 25.19
N PRO A 6 20.58 -0.05 24.93
CA PRO A 6 21.42 0.17 23.75
C PRO A 6 20.80 -0.38 22.45
N SER A 7 19.57 -0.90 22.50
CA SER A 7 18.89 -1.51 21.34
C SER A 7 18.13 -0.51 20.45
N GLY A 8 17.91 0.72 20.92
CA GLY A 8 17.17 1.74 20.18
C GLY A 8 18.04 2.64 19.33
N ILE A 9 17.83 2.67 18.01
CA ILE A 9 18.36 3.72 17.15
C ILE A 9 17.32 4.86 17.10
N LYS A 10 17.69 6.03 17.63
CA LYS A 10 16.86 7.23 17.50
C LYS A 10 16.94 7.75 16.07
N ILE A 11 15.80 7.77 15.39
CA ILE A 11 15.63 8.40 14.07
C ILE A 11 14.92 9.74 14.27
N SER A 12 15.44 10.80 13.67
CA SER A 12 14.81 12.13 13.70
C SER A 12 14.95 12.77 12.33
N THR A 13 13.87 13.35 11.82
CA THR A 13 13.87 14.16 10.60
C THR A 13 13.45 15.58 10.99
N PRO A 14 14.07 16.64 10.42
CA PRO A 14 13.72 18.02 10.76
C PRO A 14 12.32 18.45 10.29
N GLU A 15 11.72 17.72 9.34
CA GLU A 15 10.54 18.14 8.59
C GLU A 15 9.33 17.20 8.74
N ALA A 16 9.43 16.11 9.51
CA ALA A 16 8.36 15.12 9.59
C ALA A 16 7.47 15.28 10.84
N ASP A 17 6.18 15.53 10.62
CA ASP A 17 5.14 15.37 11.64
C ASP A 17 4.78 13.88 11.87
N SER A 18 5.07 12.98 10.91
CA SER A 18 4.78 11.54 10.99
C SER A 18 5.66 10.70 10.07
N VAL A 19 6.00 9.47 10.48
CA VAL A 19 6.74 8.48 9.70
C VAL A 19 5.86 7.24 9.50
N ILE A 20 5.66 6.80 8.26
CA ILE A 20 4.86 5.62 7.94
C ILE A 20 5.73 4.37 7.88
N ILE A 21 6.89 4.43 7.22
CA ILE A 21 7.84 3.31 7.13
C ILE A 21 9.28 3.82 7.27
N LEU A 22 10.14 2.95 7.81
CA LEU A 22 11.60 3.09 7.77
C LEU A 22 12.14 1.86 7.04
N VAL A 23 12.94 2.09 5.99
CA VAL A 23 13.51 1.00 5.19
C VAL A 23 15.03 1.02 5.31
N GLN A 24 15.63 -0.16 5.53
CA GLN A 24 17.07 -0.33 5.66
C GLN A 24 17.51 -1.60 4.93
N GLY A 25 18.72 -1.56 4.35
CA GLY A 25 19.38 -2.76 3.83
C GLY A 25 18.97 -3.18 2.42
N MET A 26 18.25 -2.31 1.68
CA MET A 26 17.95 -2.53 0.27
C MET A 26 19.03 -1.87 -0.60
N GLY A 27 19.78 -2.68 -1.35
CA GLY A 27 20.97 -2.24 -2.09
C GLY A 27 20.66 -1.36 -3.31
N ASP A 28 19.45 -1.47 -3.85
CA ASP A 28 19.04 -0.79 -5.08
C ASP A 28 18.24 0.50 -4.83
N LEU A 29 18.08 0.92 -3.56
CA LEU A 29 17.46 2.20 -3.24
C LEU A 29 18.34 3.36 -3.71
N GLN A 30 17.81 4.15 -4.64
CA GLN A 30 18.50 5.35 -5.11
C GLN A 30 18.18 6.56 -4.24
N SER A 31 19.18 7.42 -4.02
CA SER A 31 18.99 8.68 -3.29
C SER A 31 18.30 9.72 -4.16
N GLY A 32 17.33 10.46 -3.62
CA GLY A 32 16.60 11.50 -4.35
C GLY A 32 15.29 11.88 -3.69
N ALA A 33 14.53 12.77 -4.32
CA ALA A 33 13.17 13.06 -3.90
C ALA A 33 12.26 11.92 -4.33
N VAL A 34 11.40 11.47 -3.41
CA VAL A 34 10.36 10.49 -3.72
C VAL A 34 9.30 11.16 -4.58
N ASP A 35 9.04 10.61 -5.77
CA ASP A 35 7.95 11.05 -6.63
C ASP A 35 6.65 10.39 -6.16
N PHE A 36 5.53 11.09 -6.24
CA PHE A 36 4.26 10.60 -5.73
C PHE A 36 3.06 11.20 -6.46
N ILE A 37 1.98 10.43 -6.49
CA ILE A 37 0.68 10.89 -6.96
C ILE A 37 -0.02 11.54 -5.76
N ALA A 38 -0.32 12.84 -5.86
CA ALA A 38 -0.88 13.60 -4.74
C ALA A 38 -2.37 13.29 -4.49
N ASP A 39 -3.15 13.17 -5.56
CA ASP A 39 -4.60 12.98 -5.49
C ASP A 39 -4.98 11.54 -5.86
N PHE A 40 -5.16 10.70 -4.85
CA PHE A 40 -5.65 9.33 -4.99
C PHE A 40 -6.71 9.00 -3.93
N PRO A 41 -7.67 8.11 -4.23
CA PRO A 41 -8.63 7.65 -3.23
C PRO A 41 -7.90 6.79 -2.19
N LYS A 42 -8.22 7.01 -0.92
CA LYS A 42 -7.66 6.18 0.16
C LYS A 42 -8.20 4.75 0.15
N VAL A 43 -9.43 4.55 -0.31
CA VAL A 43 -10.10 3.26 -0.35
C VAL A 43 -10.68 3.06 -1.75
N ILE A 44 -10.58 1.85 -2.27
CA ILE A 44 -11.23 1.42 -3.52
C ILE A 44 -12.18 0.29 -3.16
N LEU A 45 -13.49 0.56 -3.22
CA LEU A 45 -14.51 -0.44 -2.90
C LEU A 45 -14.69 -1.44 -4.05
N PRO A 46 -15.32 -2.61 -3.82
CA PRO A 46 -15.68 -3.51 -4.90
C PRO A 46 -16.41 -2.78 -6.04
N ASP A 47 -16.05 -3.12 -7.28
CA ASP A 47 -16.54 -2.52 -8.53
C ASP A 47 -16.11 -1.07 -8.77
N GLU A 48 -15.27 -0.50 -7.91
CA GLU A 48 -14.60 0.78 -8.14
C GLU A 48 -13.21 0.61 -8.73
N SER A 49 -12.76 1.65 -9.43
CA SER A 49 -11.40 1.74 -9.95
C SER A 49 -10.86 3.17 -9.86
N PHE A 50 -9.55 3.26 -9.73
CA PHE A 50 -8.78 4.49 -9.81
C PHE A 50 -7.77 4.37 -10.95
N GLU A 51 -7.87 5.28 -11.91
CA GLU A 51 -7.04 5.30 -13.12
C GLU A 51 -6.12 6.51 -13.08
N PHE A 52 -4.87 6.30 -13.45
CA PHE A 52 -3.86 7.35 -13.48
C PHE A 52 -2.78 7.06 -14.51
N THR A 53 -1.99 8.09 -14.85
CA THR A 53 -0.84 7.96 -15.75
C THR A 53 0.41 8.34 -14.99
N TYR A 54 1.46 7.53 -15.14
CA TYR A 54 2.76 7.77 -14.55
C TYR A 54 3.86 7.43 -15.55
N LYS A 55 4.76 8.39 -15.80
CA LYS A 55 5.91 8.27 -16.74
C LYS A 55 5.56 7.50 -18.03
N ASP A 56 4.53 7.98 -18.74
CA ASP A 56 3.99 7.44 -20.00
C ASP A 56 3.24 6.11 -19.95
N HIS A 57 3.09 5.49 -18.77
CA HIS A 57 2.30 4.27 -18.59
C HIS A 57 0.94 4.57 -17.96
N PHE A 58 -0.09 3.91 -18.48
CA PHE A 58 -1.43 3.95 -17.89
C PHE A 58 -1.55 2.87 -16.82
N TYR A 59 -2.06 3.24 -15.66
CA TYR A 59 -2.30 2.34 -14.54
C TYR A 59 -3.75 2.38 -14.10
N ARG A 60 -4.24 1.24 -13.64
CA ARG A 60 -5.56 1.09 -13.03
C ARG A 60 -5.45 0.27 -11.75
N LEU A 61 -5.78 0.88 -10.62
CA LEU A 61 -6.10 0.17 -9.39
C LEU A 61 -7.59 -0.15 -9.41
N PHE A 62 -7.98 -1.39 -9.16
CA PHE A 62 -9.39 -1.76 -9.11
C PHE A 62 -9.63 -2.87 -8.11
N ALA A 63 -10.83 -2.87 -7.53
CA ALA A 63 -11.21 -3.87 -6.55
C ALA A 63 -12.36 -4.75 -7.04
N ARG A 64 -12.32 -6.02 -6.63
CA ARG A 64 -13.40 -7.00 -6.76
C ARG A 64 -13.84 -7.45 -5.38
N GLY A 65 -15.06 -7.95 -5.29
CA GLY A 65 -15.61 -8.53 -4.07
C GLY A 65 -17.12 -8.40 -4.02
N GLU A 66 -17.68 -8.73 -2.87
CA GLU A 66 -19.10 -8.65 -2.60
C GLU A 66 -19.38 -7.52 -1.61
N LYS A 67 -20.34 -6.66 -1.93
CA LYS A 67 -20.83 -5.61 -1.03
C LYS A 67 -22.26 -5.94 -0.59
N GLU A 68 -22.45 -6.19 0.70
CA GLU A 68 -23.75 -6.54 1.28
C GLU A 68 -24.22 -5.43 2.23
N GLN A 69 -25.45 -4.94 2.07
CA GLN A 69 -26.03 -3.92 2.94
C GLN A 69 -26.49 -4.56 4.25
N ILE A 70 -25.92 -4.14 5.38
CA ILE A 70 -26.20 -4.72 6.71
C ILE A 70 -27.13 -3.83 7.56
N GLY A 71 -27.56 -2.69 7.03
CA GLY A 71 -28.63 -1.86 7.60
C GLY A 71 -28.42 -0.37 7.37
N GLY A 72 -29.48 0.38 7.09
CA GLY A 72 -29.37 1.82 6.84
C GLY A 72 -28.39 2.12 5.68
N GLN A 73 -27.33 2.90 5.95
CA GLN A 73 -26.26 3.21 4.99
C GLN A 73 -25.01 2.31 5.16
N TRP A 74 -25.07 1.31 6.06
CA TRP A 74 -23.95 0.44 6.37
C TRP A 74 -23.88 -0.75 5.42
N TYR A 75 -22.66 -1.07 5.00
CA TYR A 75 -22.34 -2.21 4.18
C TYR A 75 -21.20 -3.01 4.82
N THR A 76 -21.14 -4.29 4.49
CA THR A 76 -19.97 -5.15 4.72
C THR A 76 -19.39 -5.56 3.38
N THR A 77 -18.07 -5.76 3.35
CA THR A 77 -17.37 -6.28 2.18
C THR A 77 -16.88 -7.70 2.44
N ARG A 78 -17.02 -8.60 1.46
CA ARG A 78 -16.51 -9.98 1.49
C ARG A 78 -15.72 -10.31 0.23
N ASN A 79 -14.82 -11.27 0.34
CA ASN A 79 -13.99 -11.77 -0.76
C ASN A 79 -13.33 -10.63 -1.55
N TYR A 80 -12.79 -9.66 -0.82
CA TYR A 80 -12.19 -8.46 -1.39
C TYR A 80 -10.85 -8.78 -2.01
N GLU A 81 -10.65 -8.29 -3.23
CA GLU A 81 -9.38 -8.38 -3.94
C GLU A 81 -9.05 -7.02 -4.54
N LEU A 82 -7.82 -6.54 -4.32
CA LEU A 82 -7.30 -5.31 -4.92
C LEU A 82 -6.24 -5.67 -5.96
N PHE A 83 -6.35 -5.11 -7.15
CA PHE A 83 -5.45 -5.36 -8.27
C PHE A 83 -4.80 -4.06 -8.76
N LEU A 84 -3.56 -4.18 -9.23
CA LEU A 84 -2.89 -3.19 -10.06
C LEU A 84 -2.80 -3.72 -11.48
N GLU A 85 -3.23 -2.90 -12.44
CA GLU A 85 -3.11 -3.17 -13.87
C GLU A 85 -2.29 -2.06 -14.54
N ARG A 86 -1.52 -2.42 -15.56
CA ARG A 86 -0.79 -1.49 -16.42
C ARG A 86 -1.08 -1.77 -17.89
N ASP A 87 -1.19 -0.69 -18.66
CA ASP A 87 -1.32 -0.72 -20.13
C ASP A 87 -2.49 -1.59 -20.64
N GLN A 88 -3.66 -1.47 -20.01
CA GLN A 88 -4.93 -2.13 -20.40
C GLN A 88 -4.82 -3.66 -20.56
N GLU A 89 -4.91 -4.38 -19.43
CA GLU A 89 -4.89 -5.85 -19.29
C GLU A 89 -3.60 -6.58 -19.70
N GLU A 90 -2.55 -5.89 -20.19
CA GLU A 90 -1.27 -6.56 -20.51
C GLU A 90 -0.59 -7.15 -19.27
N ARG A 91 -0.72 -6.47 -18.13
CA ARG A 91 -0.11 -6.89 -16.85
C ARG A 91 -1.05 -6.59 -15.71
N ILE A 92 -1.41 -7.61 -14.93
CA ILE A 92 -2.29 -7.50 -13.77
C ILE A 92 -1.63 -8.20 -12.58
N THR A 93 -1.54 -7.51 -11.44
CA THR A 93 -0.98 -8.01 -10.19
C THR A 93 -2.00 -7.91 -9.08
N LEU A 94 -2.26 -9.01 -8.38
CA LEU A 94 -3.04 -9.03 -7.14
C LEU A 94 -2.19 -8.43 -6.01
N LEU A 95 -2.68 -7.39 -5.37
CA LEU A 95 -2.01 -6.69 -4.28
C LEU A 95 -2.45 -7.20 -2.90
N SER A 96 -3.76 -7.35 -2.73
CA SER A 96 -4.39 -7.69 -1.44
C SER A 96 -5.60 -8.59 -1.69
N SER A 97 -5.80 -9.60 -0.83
CA SER A 97 -6.96 -10.50 -0.90
C SER A 97 -7.40 -10.89 0.51
N PHE A 98 -8.67 -10.60 0.84
CA PHE A 98 -9.24 -10.83 2.17
C PHE A 98 -10.66 -11.38 2.08
N PRO A 99 -10.98 -12.47 2.79
CA PRO A 99 -12.32 -13.05 2.75
C PRO A 99 -13.37 -12.18 3.46
N TYR A 100 -12.97 -11.39 4.46
CA TYR A 100 -13.85 -10.57 5.30
C TYR A 100 -13.05 -9.50 6.05
N PHE A 101 -13.73 -8.40 6.43
CA PHE A 101 -13.19 -7.34 7.27
C PHE A 101 -14.00 -7.15 8.56
N ASP A 102 -13.32 -6.95 9.68
CA ASP A 102 -13.89 -6.63 10.99
C ASP A 102 -13.85 -5.11 11.23
N ASP A 103 -14.89 -4.41 10.79
CA ASP A 103 -15.01 -2.95 10.82
C ASP A 103 -13.77 -2.23 10.26
N SER A 104 -13.24 -2.74 9.15
CA SER A 104 -12.02 -2.24 8.49
C SER A 104 -12.15 -2.27 6.97
N GLU A 105 -11.21 -1.61 6.30
CA GLU A 105 -11.05 -1.60 4.85
C GLU A 105 -9.55 -1.57 4.52
N ILE A 106 -9.18 -1.94 3.29
CA ILE A 106 -7.81 -1.77 2.80
C ILE A 106 -7.60 -0.30 2.46
N VAL A 107 -6.50 0.29 2.95
CA VAL A 107 -6.21 1.71 2.79
C VAL A 107 -4.92 1.91 2.00
N LEU A 108 -5.01 2.66 0.90
CA LEU A 108 -3.86 3.16 0.17
C LEU A 108 -3.21 4.29 0.98
N LEU A 109 -1.94 4.12 1.31
CA LEU A 109 -1.15 5.10 2.07
C LEU A 109 -0.20 5.89 1.16
N PHE A 110 0.22 5.30 0.04
CA PHE A 110 1.16 5.90 -0.91
C PHE A 110 1.02 5.26 -2.29
N ILE A 111 1.16 6.09 -3.33
CA ILE A 111 1.33 5.69 -4.73
C ILE A 111 2.41 6.60 -5.33
N GLY A 112 3.47 6.05 -5.91
CA GLY A 112 4.59 6.84 -6.39
C GLY A 112 5.80 5.98 -6.76
N ASP A 113 7.00 6.50 -6.57
CA ASP A 113 8.26 5.84 -6.94
C ASP A 113 9.30 6.14 -5.85
N ILE A 114 9.50 5.15 -4.98
CA ILE A 114 10.31 5.21 -3.75
C ILE A 114 11.76 4.88 -4.09
N ASP A 115 11.99 3.91 -4.97
CA ASP A 115 13.34 3.43 -5.31
C ASP A 115 13.94 4.10 -6.57
N GLN A 116 13.17 4.95 -7.25
CA GLN A 116 13.52 5.70 -8.47
C GLN A 116 13.83 4.80 -9.66
N ASP A 117 13.19 3.65 -9.76
CA ASP A 117 13.29 2.76 -10.93
C ASP A 117 12.42 3.21 -12.11
N GLY A 118 11.52 4.18 -11.90
CA GLY A 118 10.58 4.67 -12.92
C GLY A 118 9.26 3.91 -13.00
N GLY A 119 9.05 2.90 -12.16
CA GLY A 119 7.81 2.18 -11.95
C GLY A 119 6.97 2.76 -10.81
N ILE A 120 5.84 2.10 -10.56
CA ILE A 120 4.93 2.48 -9.46
C ILE A 120 5.15 1.54 -8.29
N ASP A 121 5.42 2.15 -7.15
CA ASP A 121 5.47 1.58 -5.81
C ASP A 121 4.21 1.93 -5.02
N LEU A 122 3.90 1.08 -4.04
CA LEU A 122 2.71 1.23 -3.21
C LEU A 122 3.03 0.99 -1.74
N ILE A 123 2.38 1.75 -0.87
CA ILE A 123 2.24 1.37 0.54
C ILE A 123 0.75 1.20 0.82
N ILE A 124 0.38 0.01 1.29
CA ILE A 124 -1.01 -0.37 1.53
C ILE A 124 -1.14 -0.84 2.97
N ASP A 125 -2.10 -0.29 3.71
CA ASP A 125 -2.53 -0.85 4.98
C ASP A 125 -3.43 -2.05 4.72
N ASN A 126 -2.88 -3.25 4.96
CA ASN A 126 -3.55 -4.52 4.77
C ASN A 126 -4.24 -5.02 6.04
N SER A 127 -4.82 -4.11 6.83
CA SER A 127 -5.40 -4.44 8.13
C SER A 127 -6.84 -4.92 7.98
N PRO A 128 -7.14 -6.20 8.26
CA PRO A 128 -8.48 -6.71 8.13
C PRO A 128 -9.37 -6.33 9.32
N LYS A 129 -8.83 -5.66 10.35
CA LYS A 129 -9.53 -5.33 11.60
C LYS A 129 -9.26 -3.88 12.02
N TYR A 130 -10.28 -3.25 12.60
CA TYR A 130 -10.25 -1.85 13.04
C TYR A 130 -9.12 -1.51 14.02
N ASN A 131 -8.64 -2.49 14.79
CA ASN A 131 -7.61 -2.30 15.81
C ASN A 131 -6.22 -2.78 15.37
N SER A 132 -6.02 -2.99 14.08
CA SER A 132 -4.71 -3.34 13.52
C SER A 132 -4.24 -2.31 12.50
N PHE A 133 -2.93 -2.15 12.39
CA PHE A 133 -2.27 -1.39 11.34
C PHE A 133 -1.17 -2.27 10.73
N SER A 134 -1.21 -2.48 9.42
CA SER A 134 -0.47 -3.53 8.71
C SER A 134 0.09 -2.99 7.39
N PRO A 135 0.94 -1.96 7.44
CA PRO A 135 1.50 -1.38 6.23
C PRO A 135 2.41 -2.41 5.53
N THR A 136 2.11 -2.67 4.27
CA THR A 136 2.92 -3.47 3.36
C THR A 136 3.51 -2.55 2.30
N LEU A 137 4.83 -2.62 2.13
CA LEU A 137 5.56 -1.94 1.06
C LEU A 137 5.64 -2.87 -0.15
N TYR A 138 5.18 -2.38 -1.30
CA TYR A 138 5.31 -3.03 -2.59
C TYR A 138 6.22 -2.19 -3.49
N LEU A 139 7.23 -2.82 -4.08
CA LEU A 139 8.17 -2.15 -4.98
C LEU A 139 8.14 -2.74 -6.39
N SER A 140 8.26 -1.88 -7.41
CA SER A 140 8.44 -2.28 -8.81
C SER A 140 9.87 -2.71 -9.13
N GLY A 141 10.89 -2.18 -8.44
CA GLY A 141 12.30 -2.47 -8.76
C GLY A 141 12.74 -3.91 -8.54
N PHE A 142 11.94 -4.70 -7.82
CA PHE A 142 12.24 -6.07 -7.41
C PHE A 142 11.45 -7.14 -8.18
N VAL A 143 10.70 -6.74 -9.22
CA VAL A 143 9.83 -7.64 -9.98
C VAL A 143 10.60 -8.55 -10.92
N GLU A 144 10.06 -9.76 -11.12
CA GLU A 144 10.50 -10.69 -12.16
C GLU A 144 9.25 -11.25 -12.84
N GLY A 145 9.28 -11.44 -14.16
CA GLY A 145 8.13 -11.93 -14.92
C GLY A 145 7.04 -10.87 -15.15
N ASP A 146 5.77 -11.27 -15.08
CA ASP A 146 4.63 -10.45 -15.50
C ASP A 146 3.97 -9.65 -14.36
N VAL A 147 4.56 -9.66 -13.16
CA VAL A 147 4.08 -8.85 -12.03
C VAL A 147 4.61 -7.42 -12.08
N LEU A 148 3.79 -6.48 -11.63
CA LEU A 148 4.07 -5.04 -11.65
C LEU A 148 4.79 -4.56 -10.39
N VAL A 149 4.53 -5.22 -9.26
CA VAL A 149 5.17 -4.95 -7.96
C VAL A 149 5.30 -6.24 -7.16
N LYS A 150 6.19 -6.26 -6.16
CA LYS A 150 6.27 -7.33 -5.16
C LYS A 150 6.21 -6.75 -3.74
N PRO A 151 5.57 -7.43 -2.78
CA PRO A 151 5.70 -7.07 -1.38
C PRO A 151 7.14 -7.33 -0.91
N VAL A 152 7.83 -6.29 -0.43
CA VAL A 152 9.22 -6.37 0.02
C VAL A 152 9.37 -6.20 1.54
N GLY A 153 8.32 -5.73 2.21
CA GLY A 153 8.32 -5.54 3.65
C GLY A 153 6.91 -5.36 4.18
N MET A 154 6.68 -5.84 5.40
CA MET A 154 5.42 -5.67 6.12
C MET A 154 5.70 -5.51 7.61
N SER A 155 5.00 -4.61 8.25
CA SER A 155 4.94 -4.52 9.72
C SER A 155 3.51 -4.72 10.19
N HIS A 156 3.32 -5.15 11.43
CA HIS A 156 2.00 -5.36 12.01
C HIS A 156 1.95 -4.79 13.42
N PHE A 157 0.97 -3.93 13.65
CA PHE A 157 0.77 -3.21 14.91
C PHE A 157 -0.68 -3.40 15.37
N PHE A 158 -0.89 -3.43 16.68
CA PHE A 158 -2.21 -3.56 17.30
C PHE A 158 -2.47 -2.39 18.23
N GLY A 159 -3.69 -1.85 18.18
CA GLY A 159 -4.26 -0.97 19.20
C GLY A 159 -4.94 -1.79 20.30
N CYS A 160 -4.70 -1.39 21.55
CA CYS A 160 -5.43 -1.89 22.72
C CYS A 160 -6.69 -1.06 22.98
#